data_AF-A0A1J5CFH4-F1
#
_entry.id   AF-A0A1J5CFH4-F1
#
_cell.length_a   1.000
_cell.length_b   1.000
_cell.length_c   1.000
_cell.angle_alpha   90.00
_cell.angle_beta   90.00
_cell.angle_gamma   90.00
#
_symmetry.space_group_name_H-M   'P 1'
#
loop_
_entity.id
_entity.type
_entity.pdbx_description
1 polymer ?
#
loop_
_entity_poly.entity_id
_entity_poly.type
_entity_poly.pdbx_seq_one_letter_code
_entity_poly.pdbx_strand_id
1 'polypeptide(L)'
;MNDITKESPDAVTEVAASNAKPKGKGRFASAQPVLEKLFDLYPKLFGARFLPLKLGIFQELMAAHPEVFKRDELKTALGVHTRSTRYLQCVAAGLKRHDLQGNPVEDVAPEHVFLSVVELFARRQARTEEDLLPKLQNQLASVYEKSGLTRADYLARIGTPSEPVAAVLDQAVAQVDLQRARRTALLKAFEASGKTVAEFADSLGMPEREVQAVLTR
;
A
#
# COMPACT_ATOMS: atom_id res chain seq x y z
N MET A 1 24.68 -40.72 62.84
CA MET A 1 25.58 -39.62 62.41
C MET A 1 25.71 -39.71 60.89
N ASN A 2 25.09 -38.90 60.03
CA ASN A 2 24.39 -37.64 60.18
C ASN A 2 23.13 -37.65 59.31
N ASP A 3 21.99 -37.29 59.92
CA ASP A 3 20.80 -36.78 59.23
C ASP A 3 21.01 -35.30 58.90
N ILE A 4 20.79 -34.89 57.65
CA ILE A 4 20.26 -33.55 57.33
C ILE A 4 19.24 -33.71 56.21
N THR A 5 18.05 -33.21 56.50
CA THR A 5 16.79 -33.26 55.75
C THR A 5 16.64 -32.16 54.69
N LYS A 6 15.94 -32.53 53.61
CA LYS A 6 14.84 -31.80 52.91
C LYS A 6 15.08 -30.62 51.93
N GLU A 7 14.24 -30.69 50.89
CA GLU A 7 13.56 -29.63 50.11
C GLU A 7 14.19 -29.10 48.80
N SER A 8 13.60 -29.54 47.68
CA SER A 8 13.38 -28.74 46.45
C SER A 8 12.13 -27.84 46.65
N PRO A 9 11.74 -26.92 45.73
CA PRO A 9 12.40 -26.34 44.55
C PRO A 9 12.33 -24.79 44.52
N ASP A 10 13.23 -24.09 43.81
CA ASP A 10 12.94 -22.70 43.41
C ASP A 10 13.53 -22.42 42.02
N ALA A 11 12.67 -22.60 41.01
CA ALA A 11 12.86 -22.07 39.67
C ALA A 11 12.44 -20.59 39.69
N VAL A 12 13.39 -19.70 39.97
CA VAL A 12 13.16 -18.27 39.80
C VAL A 12 13.32 -17.95 38.32
N THR A 13 12.18 -17.94 37.62
CA THR A 13 12.05 -17.40 36.27
C THR A 13 12.06 -15.89 36.39
N GLU A 14 13.23 -15.27 36.22
CA GLU A 14 13.35 -13.81 36.17
C GLU A 14 12.82 -13.33 34.81
N VAL A 15 11.54 -12.95 34.81
CA VAL A 15 10.88 -12.29 33.69
C VAL A 15 11.46 -10.89 33.56
N ALA A 16 12.50 -10.76 32.73
CA ALA A 16 13.02 -9.47 32.32
C ALA A 16 11.97 -8.74 31.47
N ALA A 17 11.20 -7.87 32.12
CA ALA A 17 10.27 -6.95 31.49
C ALA A 17 10.99 -6.06 30.47
N SER A 18 10.73 -6.30 29.18
CA SER A 18 11.24 -5.48 28.08
C SER A 18 10.57 -4.11 28.06
N ASN A 19 11.20 -3.14 28.69
CA ASN A 19 10.74 -1.75 28.70
C ASN A 19 11.21 -1.05 27.41
N ALA A 20 10.43 -1.13 26.32
CA ALA A 20 10.77 -0.51 25.04
C ALA A 20 10.34 0.97 24.98
N LYS A 21 11.28 1.90 25.20
CA LYS A 21 11.11 3.35 24.95
C LYS A 21 10.97 3.65 23.44
N PRO A 22 10.30 4.76 23.03
CA PRO A 22 9.98 5.03 21.63
C PRO A 22 11.22 5.49 20.85
N LYS A 23 11.84 4.57 20.10
CA LYS A 23 13.04 4.80 19.26
C LYS A 23 12.81 5.74 18.04
N GLY A 24 11.59 6.25 17.83
CA GLY A 24 11.21 6.99 16.61
C GLY A 24 11.86 8.36 16.46
N LYS A 25 11.95 9.15 17.55
CA LYS A 25 12.48 10.52 17.49
C LYS A 25 14.00 10.56 17.23
N GLY A 26 14.74 9.61 17.81
CA GLY A 26 16.18 9.49 17.59
C GLY A 26 16.55 9.06 16.17
N ARG A 27 15.77 8.16 15.56
CA ARG A 27 16.00 7.70 14.18
C ARG A 27 15.74 8.79 13.15
N PHE A 28 14.75 9.65 13.36
CA PHE A 28 14.52 10.79 12.47
C PHE A 28 15.65 11.82 12.59
N ALA A 29 16.04 12.16 13.82
CA ALA A 29 17.12 13.12 14.06
C ALA A 29 18.44 12.68 13.40
N SER A 30 18.78 11.38 13.46
CA SER A 30 19.98 10.86 12.80
C SER A 30 19.87 10.82 11.26
N ALA A 31 18.65 10.74 10.73
CA ALA A 31 18.40 10.71 9.28
C ALA A 31 18.34 12.10 8.64
N GLN A 32 18.01 13.13 9.42
CA GLN A 32 17.69 14.46 8.92
C GLN A 32 18.80 15.08 8.04
N PRO A 33 20.09 15.08 8.42
CA PRO A 33 21.13 15.69 7.57
C PRO A 33 21.29 15.01 6.21
N VAL A 34 21.06 13.69 6.14
CA VAL A 34 21.12 12.93 4.89
C VAL A 34 19.88 13.18 4.04
N LEU A 35 18.70 13.32 4.67
CA LEU A 35 17.47 13.68 3.97
C LEU A 35 17.54 15.07 3.35
N GLU A 36 18.15 16.04 4.04
CA GLU A 36 18.39 17.40 3.52
C GLU A 36 19.30 17.35 2.28
N LYS A 37 20.41 16.60 2.33
CA LYS A 37 21.26 16.37 1.14
C LYS A 37 20.50 15.73 -0.02
N LEU A 38 19.64 14.74 0.25
CA LEU A 38 18.82 14.11 -0.78
C LEU A 38 17.80 15.09 -1.38
N PHE A 39 17.25 16.00 -0.59
CA PHE A 39 16.35 17.06 -1.04
C PHE A 39 17.06 18.01 -2.00
N ASP A 40 18.28 18.44 -1.66
CA ASP A 40 19.06 19.36 -2.48
C ASP A 40 19.53 18.73 -3.80
N LEU A 41 20.00 17.47 -3.74
CA LEU A 41 20.50 16.75 -4.92
C LEU A 41 19.38 16.27 -5.85
N TYR A 42 18.24 15.84 -5.28
CA TYR A 42 17.15 15.19 -6.01
C TYR A 42 15.77 15.77 -5.64
N PRO A 43 15.55 17.07 -5.88
CA PRO A 43 14.31 17.76 -5.47
C PRO A 43 13.06 17.22 -6.16
N LYS A 44 13.18 16.57 -7.33
CA LYS A 44 12.03 15.95 -8.00
C LYS A 44 11.52 14.69 -7.28
N LEU A 45 12.38 14.00 -6.53
CA LEU A 45 12.04 12.75 -5.83
C LEU A 45 11.76 12.97 -4.34
N PHE A 46 12.58 13.80 -3.70
CA PHE A 46 12.56 14.01 -2.25
C PHE A 46 12.00 15.39 -1.86
N GLY A 47 11.65 16.22 -2.85
CA GLY A 47 11.27 17.61 -2.67
C GLY A 47 9.86 17.84 -2.13
N ALA A 48 9.22 18.91 -2.61
CA ALA A 48 7.85 19.26 -2.22
C ALA A 48 6.82 18.15 -2.59
N ARG A 49 7.07 17.39 -3.64
CA ARG A 49 6.28 16.20 -3.99
C ARG A 49 7.20 14.98 -3.94
N PHE A 50 6.82 13.99 -3.15
CA PHE A 50 7.55 12.74 -3.10
C PHE A 50 7.12 11.85 -4.27
N LEU A 51 8.03 11.00 -4.74
CA LEU A 51 7.72 10.00 -5.75
C LEU A 51 8.17 8.61 -5.27
N PRO A 52 7.43 7.52 -5.59
CA PRO A 52 7.90 6.18 -5.31
C PRO A 52 9.26 5.94 -5.95
N LEU A 53 10.20 5.35 -5.23
CA LEU A 53 11.56 5.16 -5.70
C LEU A 53 11.69 3.87 -6.51
N LYS A 54 12.49 3.90 -7.58
CA LYS A 54 12.91 2.72 -8.36
C LYS A 54 13.54 1.67 -7.46
N LEU A 55 13.33 0.39 -7.77
CA LEU A 55 14.06 -0.68 -7.11
C LEU A 55 15.57 -0.55 -7.37
N GLY A 56 16.38 -0.71 -6.32
CA GLY A 56 17.84 -0.52 -6.41
C GLY A 56 18.34 0.93 -6.27
N ILE A 57 17.45 1.92 -6.05
CA ILE A 57 17.81 3.35 -5.91
C ILE A 57 18.95 3.60 -4.91
N PHE A 58 19.05 2.78 -3.86
CA PHE A 58 20.11 2.88 -2.86
C PHE A 58 21.50 2.71 -3.49
N GLN A 59 21.67 1.72 -4.36
CA GLN A 59 22.95 1.47 -5.02
C GLN A 59 23.28 2.56 -6.03
N GLU A 60 22.26 3.05 -6.75
CA GLU A 60 22.42 4.17 -7.68
C GLU A 60 22.86 5.45 -6.92
N LEU A 61 22.28 5.73 -5.76
CA LEU A 61 22.68 6.86 -4.91
C LEU A 61 24.12 6.72 -4.38
N MET A 62 24.50 5.52 -3.93
CA MET A 62 25.87 5.24 -3.47
C MET A 62 26.89 5.37 -4.61
N ALA A 63 26.54 4.93 -5.82
CA ALA A 63 27.42 5.00 -6.98
C ALA A 63 27.54 6.43 -7.53
N ALA A 64 26.45 7.20 -7.53
CA ALA A 64 26.44 8.58 -8.00
C ALA A 64 27.17 9.54 -7.04
N HIS A 65 27.16 9.25 -5.73
CA HIS A 65 27.69 10.14 -4.69
C HIS A 65 28.50 9.39 -3.62
N PRO A 66 29.60 8.71 -3.99
CA PRO A 66 30.34 7.81 -3.09
C PRO A 66 30.96 8.52 -1.87
N GLU A 67 31.37 9.78 -2.04
CA GLU A 67 31.98 10.59 -0.96
C GLU A 67 30.94 11.37 -0.12
N VAL A 68 29.68 11.45 -0.58
CA VAL A 68 28.64 12.26 0.08
C VAL A 68 27.85 11.44 1.09
N PHE A 69 27.58 10.17 0.76
CA PHE A 69 26.72 9.29 1.54
C PHE A 69 27.49 8.15 2.19
N LYS A 70 27.37 8.03 3.51
CA LYS A 70 27.74 6.80 4.20
C LYS A 70 26.60 5.79 4.10
N ARG A 71 26.96 4.53 3.84
CA ARG A 71 26.03 3.41 3.60
C ARG A 71 24.91 3.31 4.64
N ASP A 72 25.24 3.30 5.93
CA ASP A 72 24.28 3.09 7.01
C ASP A 72 23.40 4.31 7.28
N GLU A 73 23.97 5.51 7.13
CA GLU A 73 23.25 6.77 7.26
C GLU A 73 22.22 6.92 6.13
N LEU A 74 22.62 6.61 4.88
CA LEU A 74 21.72 6.60 3.72
C LEU A 74 20.61 5.56 3.87
N LYS A 75 20.94 4.34 4.30
CA LYS A 75 19.93 3.30 4.55
C LYS A 75 18.92 3.76 5.60
N THR A 76 19.38 4.43 6.66
CA THR A 76 18.51 4.98 7.70
C THR A 76 17.62 6.08 7.15
N ALA A 77 18.17 7.01 6.36
CA ALA A 77 17.44 8.09 5.72
C ALA A 77 16.35 7.59 4.76
N LEU A 78 16.69 6.67 3.85
CA LEU A 78 15.70 6.06 2.95
C LEU A 78 14.62 5.28 3.74
N GLY A 79 15.01 4.60 4.83
CA GLY A 79 14.06 3.92 5.70
C GLY A 79 13.07 4.88 6.38
N VAL A 80 13.52 6.08 6.77
CA VAL A 80 12.65 7.14 7.29
C VAL A 80 11.76 7.71 6.17
N HIS A 81 12.33 8.02 5.02
CA HIS A 81 11.61 8.60 3.87
C HIS A 81 10.47 7.70 3.40
N THR A 82 10.77 6.42 3.13
CA THR A 82 9.82 5.44 2.59
C THR A 82 8.70 5.04 3.56
N ARG A 83 8.87 5.31 4.86
CA ARG A 83 7.82 5.09 5.89
C ARG A 83 7.02 6.34 6.22
N SER A 84 7.41 7.49 5.67
CA SER A 84 6.71 8.76 5.91
C SER A 84 5.30 8.73 5.32
N THR A 85 4.36 9.44 5.95
CA THR A 85 2.96 9.52 5.46
C THR A 85 2.91 10.08 4.03
N ARG A 86 3.75 11.09 3.71
CA ARG A 86 3.82 11.68 2.37
C ARG A 86 4.24 10.67 1.31
N TYR A 87 5.23 9.82 1.63
CA TYR A 87 5.66 8.77 0.70
C TYR A 87 4.56 7.73 0.49
N LEU A 88 3.96 7.24 1.57
CA LEU A 88 2.88 6.25 1.50
C LEU A 88 1.67 6.78 0.72
N GLN A 89 1.36 8.07 0.80
CA GLN A 89 0.31 8.70 0.00
C GLN A 89 0.59 8.58 -1.51
N CYS A 90 1.84 8.78 -1.93
CA CYS A 90 2.23 8.65 -3.33
C CYS A 90 2.15 7.20 -3.83
N VAL A 91 2.54 6.24 -2.98
CA VAL A 91 2.42 4.81 -3.26
C VAL A 91 0.94 4.39 -3.33
N ALA A 92 0.13 4.80 -2.37
CA ALA A 92 -1.32 4.53 -2.33
C ALA A 92 -2.08 5.17 -3.49
N ALA A 93 -1.59 6.29 -4.03
CA ALA A 93 -2.13 6.91 -5.24
C ALA A 93 -1.83 6.12 -6.52
N GLY A 94 -0.98 5.08 -6.46
CA GLY A 94 -0.60 4.27 -7.62
C GLY A 94 0.35 4.99 -8.57
N LEU A 95 1.14 5.95 -8.09
CA LEU A 95 2.18 6.58 -8.90
C LEU A 95 3.25 5.55 -9.27
N LYS A 96 3.84 5.71 -10.46
CA LYS A 96 4.96 4.87 -10.90
C LYS A 96 6.19 5.10 -10.01
N ARG A 97 7.10 4.13 -9.99
CA ARG A 97 8.44 4.31 -9.44
C ARG A 97 9.28 5.16 -10.39
N HIS A 98 10.14 6.00 -9.82
CA HIS A 98 10.96 6.93 -10.58
C HIS A 98 12.45 6.70 -10.32
N ASP A 99 13.26 6.89 -11.37
CA ASP A 99 14.72 6.90 -11.30
C ASP A 99 15.26 8.20 -10.67
N LEU A 100 16.58 8.30 -10.50
CA LEU A 100 17.25 9.48 -9.93
C LEU A 100 17.02 10.76 -10.72
N GLN A 101 16.75 10.67 -12.02
CA GLN A 101 16.47 11.81 -12.89
C GLN A 101 15.00 12.25 -12.78
N GLY A 102 14.17 11.45 -12.10
CA GLY A 102 12.74 11.70 -11.91
C GLY A 102 11.89 11.22 -13.08
N ASN A 103 12.38 10.29 -13.90
CA ASN A 103 11.60 9.67 -14.97
C ASN A 103 10.83 8.45 -14.42
N PRO A 104 9.59 8.22 -14.85
CA PRO A 104 8.84 7.03 -14.47
C PRO A 104 9.45 5.78 -15.11
N VAL A 105 9.57 4.70 -14.33
CA VAL A 105 10.24 3.46 -14.75
C VAL A 105 9.28 2.28 -14.74
N GLU A 106 8.70 1.98 -13.58
CA GLU A 106 7.91 0.76 -13.36
C GLU A 106 6.70 1.06 -12.48
N ASP A 107 5.64 0.26 -12.60
CA ASP A 107 4.49 0.39 -11.72
C ASP A 107 4.82 -0.12 -10.32
N VAL A 108 4.23 0.50 -9.30
CA VAL A 108 4.31 -0.04 -7.95
C VAL A 108 3.50 -1.33 -7.89
N ALA A 109 4.10 -2.40 -7.36
CA ALA A 109 3.43 -3.67 -7.23
C ALA A 109 2.12 -3.55 -6.40
N PRO A 110 1.02 -4.21 -6.80
CA PRO A 110 -0.29 -4.08 -6.16
C PRO A 110 -0.28 -4.29 -4.64
N GLU A 111 0.51 -5.24 -4.15
CA GLU A 111 0.67 -5.52 -2.71
C GLU A 111 1.26 -4.33 -1.94
N HIS A 112 2.18 -3.57 -2.54
CA HIS A 112 2.74 -2.38 -1.91
C HIS A 112 1.74 -1.21 -1.88
N VAL A 113 0.90 -1.09 -2.92
CA VAL A 113 -0.20 -0.12 -2.95
C VAL A 113 -1.20 -0.46 -1.84
N PHE A 114 -1.63 -1.72 -1.76
CA PHE A 114 -2.52 -2.22 -0.71
C PHE A 114 -1.97 -1.93 0.69
N LEU A 115 -0.72 -2.33 0.98
CA LEU A 115 -0.10 -2.10 2.29
C LEU A 115 -0.03 -0.61 2.64
N SER A 116 0.21 0.25 1.66
CA SER A 116 0.25 1.70 1.88
C SER A 116 -1.12 2.27 2.21
N VAL A 117 -2.18 1.79 1.55
CA VAL A 117 -3.57 2.16 1.86
C VAL A 117 -3.93 1.74 3.29
N VAL A 118 -3.64 0.50 3.66
CA VAL A 118 -3.94 -0.05 4.99
C VAL A 118 -3.17 0.70 6.09
N GLU A 119 -1.88 0.98 5.88
CA GLU A 119 -1.07 1.73 6.83
C GLU A 119 -1.57 3.18 7.00
N LEU A 120 -1.96 3.85 5.92
CA LEU A 120 -2.54 5.19 5.99
C LEU A 120 -3.89 5.20 6.71
N PHE A 121 -4.74 4.20 6.45
CA PHE A 121 -5.98 3.99 7.16
C PHE A 121 -5.72 3.81 8.67
N ALA A 122 -4.83 2.89 9.05
CA ALA A 122 -4.50 2.63 10.44
C ALA A 122 -3.99 3.89 11.17
N ARG A 123 -3.10 4.66 10.53
CA ARG A 123 -2.61 5.94 11.07
C ARG A 123 -3.72 6.97 11.26
N ARG A 124 -4.68 7.02 10.34
CA ARG A 124 -5.79 7.98 10.40
C ARG A 124 -6.80 7.56 11.45
N GLN A 125 -7.19 6.29 11.47
CA GLN A 125 -8.12 5.71 12.45
C GLN A 125 -7.61 5.86 13.88
N ALA A 126 -6.31 5.71 14.12
CA ALA A 126 -5.72 5.91 15.44
C ALA A 126 -5.83 7.36 15.99
N ARG A 127 -6.27 8.32 15.16
CA ARG A 127 -6.38 9.75 15.52
C ARG A 127 -7.83 10.25 15.50
N THR A 128 -8.80 9.40 15.21
CA THR A 128 -10.21 9.78 15.10
C THR A 128 -11.11 8.65 15.56
N GLU A 129 -12.26 9.01 16.12
CA GLU A 129 -13.30 8.06 16.50
C GLU A 129 -14.30 7.80 15.35
N GLU A 130 -14.17 8.52 14.23
CA GLU A 130 -14.96 8.27 13.01
C GLU A 130 -14.69 6.85 12.48
N ASP A 131 -15.74 6.14 12.08
CA ASP A 131 -15.59 4.88 11.34
C ASP A 131 -15.09 5.16 9.91
N LEU A 132 -13.83 4.81 9.64
CA LEU A 132 -13.20 4.98 8.34
C LEU A 132 -13.27 3.72 7.47
N LEU A 133 -13.89 2.62 7.93
CA LEU A 133 -13.99 1.37 7.17
C LEU A 133 -14.71 1.57 5.82
N PRO A 134 -15.80 2.37 5.69
CA PRO A 134 -16.41 2.60 4.39
C PRO A 134 -15.47 3.31 3.39
N LYS A 135 -14.62 4.22 3.88
CA LYS A 135 -13.60 4.89 3.07
C LYS A 135 -12.52 3.91 2.65
N LEU A 136 -12.08 3.03 3.55
CA LEU A 136 -11.13 1.97 3.25
C LEU A 136 -11.68 1.03 2.18
N GLN A 137 -12.93 0.56 2.31
CA GLN A 137 -13.57 -0.32 1.34
C GLN A 137 -13.55 0.27 -0.08
N ASN A 138 -13.99 1.52 -0.23
CA ASN A 138 -13.99 2.22 -1.51
C ASN A 138 -12.57 2.34 -2.11
N GLN A 139 -11.59 2.63 -1.25
CA GLN A 139 -10.20 2.74 -1.69
C GLN A 139 -9.62 1.38 -2.11
N LEU A 140 -9.89 0.31 -1.36
CA LEU A 140 -9.48 -1.05 -1.70
C LEU A 140 -10.15 -1.55 -2.98
N ALA A 141 -11.42 -1.24 -3.21
CA ALA A 141 -12.13 -1.56 -4.45
C ALA A 141 -11.45 -0.87 -5.64
N SER A 142 -11.12 0.42 -5.52
CA SER A 142 -10.41 1.16 -6.58
C SER A 142 -9.01 0.59 -6.85
N VAL A 143 -8.25 0.22 -5.81
CA VAL A 143 -6.91 -0.36 -5.98
C VAL A 143 -6.98 -1.75 -6.63
N TYR A 144 -7.90 -2.60 -6.20
CA TYR A 144 -8.10 -3.92 -6.82
C TYR A 144 -8.55 -3.78 -8.29
N GLU A 145 -9.48 -2.88 -8.58
CA GLU A 145 -9.92 -2.61 -9.95
C GLU A 145 -8.73 -2.18 -10.83
N LYS A 146 -7.95 -1.19 -10.39
CA LYS A 146 -6.77 -0.66 -11.10
C LYS A 146 -5.64 -1.67 -11.25
N SER A 147 -5.54 -2.64 -10.36
CA SER A 147 -4.52 -3.69 -10.45
C SER A 147 -4.65 -4.54 -11.72
N GLY A 148 -5.87 -4.64 -12.27
CA GLY A 148 -6.17 -5.49 -13.42
C GLY A 148 -6.06 -7.00 -13.14
N LEU A 149 -5.74 -7.39 -11.90
CA LEU A 149 -5.55 -8.80 -11.53
C LEU A 149 -6.89 -9.52 -11.36
N THR A 150 -6.84 -10.84 -11.53
CA THR A 150 -7.92 -11.73 -11.11
C THR A 150 -8.01 -11.73 -9.58
N ARG A 151 -9.16 -12.14 -9.05
CA ARG A 151 -9.35 -12.30 -7.59
C ARG A 151 -8.29 -13.20 -6.97
N ALA A 152 -8.03 -14.35 -7.60
CA ALA A 152 -7.07 -15.33 -7.10
C ALA A 152 -5.65 -14.74 -7.06
N ASP A 153 -5.20 -14.12 -8.14
CA ASP A 153 -3.85 -13.54 -8.22
C ASP A 153 -3.66 -12.37 -7.26
N TYR A 154 -4.68 -11.52 -7.10
CA TYR A 154 -4.62 -10.37 -6.21
C TYR A 154 -4.52 -10.80 -4.73
N LEU A 155 -5.38 -11.73 -4.31
CA LEU A 155 -5.37 -12.23 -2.93
C LEU A 155 -4.08 -13.02 -2.61
N ALA A 156 -3.56 -13.79 -3.57
CA ALA A 156 -2.29 -14.50 -3.41
C ALA A 156 -1.11 -13.54 -3.15
N ARG A 157 -1.10 -12.36 -3.76
CA ARG A 157 -0.04 -11.34 -3.54
C ARG A 157 -0.16 -10.63 -2.19
N ILE A 158 -1.38 -10.41 -1.70
CA ILE A 158 -1.61 -9.70 -0.43
C ILE A 158 -1.27 -10.59 0.77
N GLY A 159 -1.55 -11.90 0.68
CA GLY A 159 -1.42 -12.81 1.80
C GLY A 159 -2.55 -12.63 2.83
N THR A 160 -2.23 -12.71 4.12
CA THR A 160 -3.22 -12.70 5.20
C THR A 160 -3.18 -11.38 5.98
N PRO A 161 -4.08 -10.42 5.69
CA PRO A 161 -4.20 -9.20 6.49
C PRO A 161 -4.88 -9.48 7.84
N SER A 162 -4.92 -8.47 8.72
CA SER A 162 -5.69 -8.57 9.96
C SER A 162 -7.18 -8.77 9.68
N GLU A 163 -7.89 -9.45 10.58
CA GLU A 163 -9.31 -9.78 10.43
C GLU A 163 -10.21 -8.60 10.01
N PRO A 164 -10.17 -7.41 10.64
CA PRO A 164 -11.02 -6.29 10.20
C PRO A 164 -10.67 -5.81 8.78
N VAL A 165 -9.39 -5.87 8.38
CA VAL A 165 -8.97 -5.48 7.02
C VAL A 165 -9.34 -6.57 6.01
N ALA A 166 -9.26 -7.84 6.39
CA ALA A 166 -9.66 -8.97 5.56
C ALA A 166 -11.14 -8.89 5.18
N ALA A 167 -12.01 -8.64 6.17
CA ALA A 167 -13.45 -8.50 5.92
C ALA A 167 -13.78 -7.36 4.94
N VAL A 168 -13.11 -6.20 5.09
CA VAL A 168 -13.30 -5.07 4.18
C VAL A 168 -12.74 -5.36 2.78
N LEU A 169 -11.58 -6.04 2.71
CA LEU A 169 -10.99 -6.47 1.45
C LEU A 169 -11.91 -7.43 0.70
N ASP A 170 -12.50 -8.41 1.38
CA ASP A 170 -13.43 -9.37 0.77
C ASP A 170 -14.66 -8.67 0.17
N GLN A 171 -15.23 -7.71 0.90
CA GLN A 171 -16.35 -6.90 0.41
C GLN A 171 -15.97 -6.06 -0.82
N ALA A 172 -14.81 -5.41 -0.77
CA ALA A 172 -14.29 -4.61 -1.88
C ALA A 172 -14.04 -5.46 -3.14
N VAL A 173 -13.43 -6.64 -2.99
CA VAL A 173 -13.17 -7.57 -4.08
C VAL A 173 -14.47 -8.11 -4.68
N ALA A 174 -15.41 -8.55 -3.83
CA ALA A 174 -16.71 -9.04 -4.27
C ALA A 174 -17.50 -7.98 -5.06
N GLN A 175 -17.45 -6.72 -4.61
CA GLN A 175 -18.09 -5.59 -5.32
C GLN A 175 -17.51 -5.41 -6.73
N VAL A 176 -16.18 -5.39 -6.86
CA VAL A 176 -15.52 -5.22 -8.16
C VAL A 176 -15.79 -6.43 -9.07
N ASP A 177 -15.77 -7.65 -8.54
CA ASP A 177 -16.06 -8.86 -9.31
C ASP A 177 -17.50 -8.87 -9.83
N LEU A 178 -18.47 -8.44 -9.00
CA LEU A 178 -19.86 -8.28 -9.43
C LEU A 178 -19.99 -7.25 -10.56
N GLN A 179 -19.31 -6.11 -10.45
CA GLN A 179 -19.29 -5.08 -11.50
C GLN A 179 -18.68 -5.61 -12.80
N ARG A 180 -17.56 -6.35 -12.71
CA ARG A 180 -16.92 -7.02 -13.85
C ARG A 180 -17.88 -8.02 -14.51
N ALA A 181 -18.55 -8.86 -13.72
CA ALA A 181 -19.51 -9.84 -14.23
C ALA A 181 -20.71 -9.17 -14.91
N ARG A 182 -21.28 -8.12 -14.30
CA ARG A 182 -22.39 -7.34 -14.88
C ARG A 182 -21.99 -6.74 -16.22
N ARG A 183 -20.81 -6.13 -16.33
CA ARG A 183 -20.28 -5.59 -17.59
C ARG A 183 -20.12 -6.67 -18.66
N THR A 184 -19.50 -7.81 -18.31
CA THR A 184 -19.32 -8.92 -19.25
C THR A 184 -20.65 -9.49 -19.73
N ALA A 185 -21.63 -9.64 -18.85
CA ALA A 185 -22.97 -10.10 -19.22
C ALA A 185 -23.68 -9.10 -20.14
N LEU A 186 -23.57 -7.80 -19.85
CA LEU A 186 -24.15 -6.75 -20.68
C LEU A 186 -23.53 -6.72 -22.08
N LEU A 187 -22.20 -6.81 -22.18
CA LEU A 187 -21.47 -6.89 -23.45
C LEU A 187 -21.93 -8.08 -24.30
N LYS A 188 -21.97 -9.27 -23.70
CA LYS A 188 -22.43 -10.49 -24.41
C LYS A 188 -23.89 -10.39 -24.86
N ALA A 189 -24.75 -9.83 -24.02
CA ALA A 189 -26.16 -9.64 -24.37
C ALA A 189 -26.32 -8.61 -25.50
N PHE A 190 -25.52 -7.54 -25.50
CA PHE A 190 -25.50 -6.55 -26.57
C PHE A 190 -25.05 -7.18 -27.89
N GLU A 191 -23.92 -7.87 -27.91
CA GLU A 191 -23.39 -8.56 -29.09
C GLU A 191 -24.38 -9.60 -29.65
N ALA A 192 -25.02 -10.39 -28.78
CA ALA A 192 -26.00 -11.38 -29.20
C ALA A 192 -27.32 -10.77 -29.72
N SER A 193 -27.65 -9.53 -29.32
CA SER A 193 -28.89 -8.88 -29.73
C SER A 193 -28.86 -8.38 -31.18
N GLY A 194 -27.68 -8.07 -31.72
CA GLY A 194 -27.52 -7.43 -33.03
C GLY A 194 -28.12 -6.02 -33.12
N LYS A 195 -28.54 -5.43 -32.00
CA LYS A 195 -29.19 -4.12 -31.94
C LYS A 195 -28.19 -2.98 -31.91
N THR A 196 -28.64 -1.78 -32.24
CA THR A 196 -27.92 -0.55 -31.87
C THR A 196 -27.93 -0.34 -30.35
N VAL A 197 -27.04 0.51 -29.83
CA VAL A 197 -26.96 0.77 -28.38
C VAL A 197 -28.27 1.35 -27.84
N ALA A 198 -28.91 2.27 -28.57
CA ALA A 198 -30.19 2.85 -28.21
C ALA A 198 -31.30 1.78 -28.11
N GLU A 199 -31.47 0.95 -29.15
CA GLU A 199 -32.48 -0.12 -29.18
C GLU A 199 -32.23 -1.18 -28.10
N PHE A 200 -30.97 -1.47 -27.80
CA PHE A 200 -30.60 -2.40 -26.74
C PHE A 200 -30.91 -1.82 -25.35
N ALA A 201 -30.55 -0.55 -25.11
CA ALA A 201 -30.84 0.15 -23.88
C ALA A 201 -32.34 0.26 -23.61
N ASP A 202 -33.13 0.63 -24.62
CA ASP A 202 -34.59 0.65 -24.57
C ASP A 202 -35.15 -0.72 -24.18
N SER A 203 -34.60 -1.80 -24.75
CA SER A 203 -35.08 -3.16 -24.44
C SER A 203 -34.77 -3.64 -23.03
N LEU A 204 -33.77 -3.05 -22.36
CA LEU A 204 -33.44 -3.33 -20.97
C LEU A 204 -34.10 -2.34 -20.00
N GLY A 205 -34.78 -1.31 -20.50
CA GLY A 205 -35.29 -0.20 -19.69
C GLY A 205 -34.15 0.60 -19.02
N MET A 206 -32.96 0.60 -19.64
CA MET A 206 -31.77 1.29 -19.12
C MET A 206 -31.53 2.58 -19.91
N PRO A 207 -30.98 3.65 -19.28
CA PRO A 207 -30.55 4.82 -20.02
C PRO A 207 -29.43 4.47 -21.01
N GLU A 208 -29.55 4.94 -22.26
CA GLU A 208 -28.54 4.70 -23.32
C GLU A 208 -27.13 5.09 -22.86
N ARG A 209 -26.99 6.21 -22.14
CA ARG A 209 -25.70 6.66 -21.59
C ARG A 209 -25.08 5.66 -20.60
N GLU A 210 -25.88 4.95 -19.82
CA GLU A 210 -25.40 3.95 -18.87
C GLU A 210 -24.87 2.72 -19.62
N VAL A 211 -25.62 2.26 -20.62
CA VAL A 211 -25.18 1.16 -21.50
C VAL A 211 -23.91 1.56 -22.24
N GLN A 212 -23.89 2.74 -22.87
CA GLN A 212 -22.72 3.26 -23.59
C GLN A 212 -21.48 3.32 -22.69
N ALA A 213 -21.62 3.84 -21.46
CA ALA A 213 -20.50 3.95 -20.52
C ALA A 213 -19.93 2.57 -20.13
N VAL A 214 -20.76 1.54 -20.03
CA VAL A 214 -20.34 0.17 -19.73
C VAL A 214 -19.68 -0.49 -20.95
N LEU A 215 -20.12 -0.18 -22.17
CA LEU A 215 -19.58 -0.73 -23.41
C LEU A 215 -18.24 -0.11 -23.82
N THR A 216 -17.97 1.15 -23.48
CA THR A 216 -16.74 1.87 -23.89
C THR A 216 -15.57 1.78 -22.89
N ARG A 217 -15.74 1.08 -21.76
CA ARG A 217 -14.79 1.06 -20.63
C ARG A 217 -14.11 -0.30 -20.48
#